data_AF-A0A7X2DBD8-F1
#
_entry.id   AF-A0A7X2DBD8-F1
#
_cell.length_a   1.000
_cell.length_b   1.000
_cell.length_c   1.000
_cell.angle_alpha   90.00
_cell.angle_beta   90.00
_cell.angle_gamma   90.00
#
_symmetry.space_group_name_H-M   'P 1'
#
loop_
_entity.id
_entity.type
_entity.pdbx_description
1 polymer ?
#
loop_
_entity_poly.entity_id
_entity_poly.type
_entity_poly.pdbx_seq_one_letter_code
_entity_poly.pdbx_strand_id
1 'polypeptide(L)'
;MAKRVGRKPAKDSDLPDPKVWKWCKHPECTDKFLEPEDFSNEQKFMRMNSEVCAVFLEDYCWNHLSEEARSNYKAKIEKWVNEGYTLQEAKLESANLQEADLGGANLQKAWLVEANLQEVHLWTANLQEAYLAGANLQKAYLRDANFQKAGLAGADLREAYLEVANLQEAYLKGANLQEADLTEAKLQGADLSLAQLQKAVLLKANLQKANLKDATLHEANFSNSNLHGCYMHGVLLDDARYLTWQQIEYTGEEKGKKWLDAQDAYRRLKNYFHQQGRYQDESKAYYREKLMAKHLAHEELFGRRKPKGIKRAFQNIGSFFKHNENKGVRKRWFGLWFMWALSGFGERWSRTICWAAGTFAFFGLLHWLGTNAKWWVLKTHGGEVKSLLDCLYFSLVTFVTLGFGDIWPDVWLAKVIVGVEVVFGYVFLGLIVTLIARKMGR
;
A
#
# COMPACT_ATOMS: atom_id res chain seq x y z
N MET A 1 54.25 -30.97 17.29
CA MET A 1 53.10 -31.78 16.80
C MET A 1 51.85 -30.92 16.92
N ALA A 2 50.95 -30.68 15.98
CA ALA A 2 50.69 -31.16 14.62
C ALA A 2 49.84 -30.06 13.91
N LYS A 3 50.24 -29.58 12.72
CA LYS A 3 49.62 -29.80 11.38
C LYS A 3 48.10 -29.54 11.22
N ARG A 4 47.82 -28.36 10.62
CA ARG A 4 47.06 -28.02 9.37
C ARG A 4 45.79 -28.79 8.93
N VAL A 5 44.95 -27.98 8.24
CA VAL A 5 43.94 -28.22 7.16
C VAL A 5 42.51 -28.41 7.67
N GLY A 6 41.46 -27.69 7.23
CA GLY A 6 41.30 -26.60 6.25
C GLY A 6 39.81 -26.40 5.91
N ARG A 7 39.43 -25.27 5.29
CA ARG A 7 38.36 -25.15 4.29
C ARG A 7 38.49 -23.84 3.49
N LYS A 8 38.36 -23.96 2.16
CA LYS A 8 38.44 -22.92 1.12
C LYS A 8 37.04 -22.33 0.80
N PRO A 9 36.94 -21.22 0.02
CA PRO A 9 35.91 -20.18 0.09
C PRO A 9 34.84 -20.21 -1.02
N ALA A 10 33.78 -19.40 -0.88
CA ALA A 10 33.09 -18.62 -1.94
C ALA A 10 32.02 -17.71 -1.29
N LYS A 11 32.21 -16.38 -1.30
CA LYS A 11 31.60 -15.37 -2.19
C LYS A 11 30.45 -14.61 -1.50
N ASP A 12 30.78 -13.42 -1.00
CA ASP A 12 30.00 -12.21 -1.22
C ASP A 12 31.01 -11.11 -1.55
N SER A 13 31.24 -10.97 -2.85
CA SER A 13 31.98 -9.87 -3.45
C SER A 13 31.03 -8.70 -3.68
N ASP A 14 31.58 -7.50 -3.49
CA ASP A 14 31.10 -6.21 -4.02
C ASP A 14 30.08 -5.44 -3.17
N LEU A 15 30.49 -5.08 -1.94
CA LEU A 15 30.22 -3.73 -1.45
C LEU A 15 31.51 -2.92 -1.61
N PRO A 16 31.53 -1.83 -2.41
CA PRO A 16 32.64 -0.90 -2.34
C PRO A 16 32.62 -0.27 -0.95
N ASP A 17 33.61 -0.65 -0.15
CA ASP A 17 34.05 0.02 1.07
C ASP A 17 34.27 1.51 0.76
N PRO A 18 33.41 2.45 1.20
CA PRO A 18 33.67 3.86 1.02
C PRO A 18 34.64 4.29 2.11
N LYS A 19 35.92 3.98 1.89
CA LYS A 19 37.03 4.67 2.53
C LYS A 19 36.94 6.14 2.13
N VAL A 20 36.73 7.03 3.10
CA VAL A 20 37.63 8.14 3.51
C VAL A 20 36.94 8.93 4.66
N TRP A 21 37.75 9.44 5.60
CA TRP A 21 37.45 10.04 6.91
C TRP A 21 37.32 9.06 8.09
N LYS A 22 38.46 8.67 8.64
CA LYS A 22 38.64 8.46 10.09
C LYS A 22 39.46 9.64 10.58
N TRP A 23 39.10 10.24 11.72
CA TRP A 23 39.98 10.81 12.77
C TRP A 23 39.16 11.77 13.64
N CYS A 24 38.66 11.26 14.77
CA CYS A 24 38.49 12.10 15.95
C CYS A 24 39.46 11.57 17.00
N LYS A 25 40.36 12.41 17.51
CA LYS A 25 41.34 12.07 18.55
C LYS A 25 40.70 11.93 19.94
N HIS A 26 39.37 12.11 20.07
CA HIS A 26 38.69 11.94 21.35
C HIS A 26 38.54 10.45 21.70
N PRO A 27 38.97 10.00 22.90
CA PRO A 27 39.06 8.59 23.26
C PRO A 27 37.72 7.82 23.28
N GLU A 28 36.58 8.53 23.30
CA GLU A 28 35.24 7.95 23.26
C GLU A 28 34.71 7.74 21.83
N CYS A 29 35.36 8.28 20.80
CA CYS A 29 35.01 8.01 19.42
C CYS A 29 35.54 6.62 19.00
N THR A 30 34.62 5.71 18.68
CA THR A 30 34.89 4.29 18.42
C THR A 30 35.57 3.98 17.08
N ASP A 31 35.78 4.98 16.22
CA ASP A 31 36.42 4.80 14.91
C ASP A 31 37.95 4.90 14.99
N LYS A 32 38.62 3.84 15.44
CA LYS A 32 40.06 3.68 15.25
C LYS A 32 40.38 3.40 13.78
N PHE A 33 41.35 4.10 13.18
CA PHE A 33 42.52 3.56 12.46
C PHE A 33 43.27 4.56 11.54
N LEU A 34 44.59 4.35 11.54
CA LEU A 34 45.74 4.80 10.71
C LEU A 34 46.24 6.23 10.87
N GLU A 35 47.47 6.36 11.39
CA GLU A 35 48.30 7.57 11.31
C GLU A 35 48.79 7.80 9.87
N PRO A 36 48.85 9.05 9.40
CA PRO A 36 49.74 9.44 8.32
C PRO A 36 51.01 10.07 8.91
N GLU A 37 52.15 9.56 8.46
CA GLU A 37 53.45 10.21 8.60
C GLU A 37 53.37 11.66 8.10
N ASP A 38 53.80 12.60 8.96
CA ASP A 38 54.17 13.99 8.68
C ASP A 38 53.51 14.66 7.47
N PHE A 39 52.35 15.29 7.69
CA PHE A 39 51.81 16.29 6.76
C PHE A 39 51.61 17.62 7.46
N SER A 40 52.40 18.61 7.03
CA SER A 40 52.35 19.99 7.50
C SER A 40 50.96 20.61 7.34
N ASN A 41 50.56 21.33 8.39
CA ASN A 41 49.32 22.10 8.50
C ASN A 41 49.20 23.13 7.36
N GLU A 42 48.37 22.83 6.37
CA GLU A 42 47.51 23.76 5.64
C GLU A 42 46.63 22.98 4.65
N GLN A 43 45.40 23.44 4.49
CA GLN A 43 44.29 22.89 3.70
C GLN A 43 44.75 22.16 2.42
N LYS A 44 44.63 20.83 2.38
CA LYS A 44 44.92 20.04 1.16
C LYS A 44 43.64 19.74 0.40
N PHE A 45 43.59 20.19 -0.84
CA PHE A 45 42.47 20.02 -1.75
C PHE A 45 42.54 18.66 -2.48
N MET A 46 41.45 17.89 -2.43
CA MET A 46 41.29 16.69 -3.27
C MET A 46 40.62 17.09 -4.58
N ARG A 47 41.21 16.70 -5.72
CA ARG A 47 40.53 16.76 -7.03
C ARG A 47 39.92 15.41 -7.32
N MET A 48 38.60 15.31 -7.31
CA MET A 48 37.87 14.18 -7.88
C MET A 48 37.15 14.66 -9.13
N ASN A 49 37.37 13.99 -10.27
CA ASN A 49 36.60 14.19 -11.50
C ASN A 49 36.38 15.68 -11.89
N SER A 50 37.45 16.48 -11.89
CA SER A 50 37.47 17.92 -12.22
C SER A 50 36.88 18.91 -11.22
N GLU A 51 36.27 18.44 -10.12
CA GLU A 51 35.77 19.29 -9.02
C GLU A 51 36.73 19.30 -7.84
N VAL A 52 36.78 20.42 -7.12
CA VAL A 52 37.63 20.57 -5.93
C VAL A 52 36.78 20.29 -4.69
N CYS A 53 37.05 19.17 -4.01
CA CYS A 53 36.35 18.80 -2.78
C CYS A 53 36.95 19.54 -1.59
N ALA A 54 36.10 20.08 -0.73
CA ALA A 54 36.51 20.53 0.59
C ALA A 54 36.90 19.32 1.45
N VAL A 55 38.12 19.31 1.98
CA VAL A 55 38.68 18.21 2.75
C VAL A 55 38.96 18.69 4.18
N PHE A 56 38.14 18.25 5.13
CA PHE A 56 38.17 18.63 6.55
C PHE A 56 39.24 17.91 7.39
N LEU A 57 40.51 18.29 7.34
CA LEU A 57 41.54 17.71 8.21
C LEU A 57 41.53 18.35 9.61
N GLU A 58 40.49 18.11 10.39
CA GLU A 58 40.46 18.52 11.80
C GLU A 58 40.53 17.32 12.72
N ASP A 59 41.34 17.44 13.77
CA ASP A 59 41.70 16.35 14.68
C ASP A 59 40.50 15.85 15.53
N TYR A 60 39.41 16.61 15.58
CA TYR A 60 38.26 16.39 16.44
C TYR A 60 36.95 16.48 15.65
N CYS A 61 36.00 15.57 15.91
CA CYS A 61 34.65 15.66 15.34
C CYS A 61 33.87 16.82 15.96
N TRP A 62 32.74 17.20 15.35
CA TRP A 62 31.88 18.30 15.80
C TRP A 62 31.64 18.35 17.31
N ASN A 63 31.29 17.21 17.92
CA ASN A 63 31.00 17.10 19.34
C ASN A 63 32.20 17.40 20.26
N HIS A 64 33.42 17.36 19.73
CA HIS A 64 34.66 17.64 20.46
C HIS A 64 35.39 18.92 20.00
N LEU A 65 34.82 19.66 19.04
CA LEU A 65 35.32 20.98 18.65
C LEU A 65 34.96 22.04 19.70
N SER A 66 35.88 22.98 19.95
CA SER A 66 35.63 24.13 20.81
C SER A 66 34.54 25.04 20.22
N GLU A 67 33.84 25.81 21.04
CA GLU A 67 32.81 26.76 20.57
C GLU A 67 33.37 27.79 19.57
N GLU A 68 34.62 28.23 19.75
CA GLU A 68 35.31 29.12 18.83
C GLU A 68 35.63 28.46 17.49
N ALA A 69 36.07 27.19 17.51
CA ALA A 69 36.26 26.42 16.28
C ALA A 69 34.92 26.25 15.55
N ARG A 70 33.86 25.78 16.25
CA ARG A 70 32.49 25.63 15.71
C ARG A 70 31.95 26.92 15.11
N SER A 71 32.21 28.07 15.73
CA SER A 71 31.79 29.38 15.22
C SER A 71 32.50 29.75 13.90
N ASN A 72 33.77 29.35 13.75
CA ASN A 72 34.51 29.54 12.50
C ASN A 72 34.12 28.53 11.39
N TYR A 73 33.51 27.38 11.74
CA TYR A 73 33.16 26.35 10.76
C TYR A 73 32.08 26.80 9.77
N LYS A 74 31.02 27.46 10.26
CA LYS A 74 29.96 28.01 9.40
C LYS A 74 30.58 28.90 8.31
N ALA A 75 31.37 29.89 8.71
CA ALA A 75 32.00 30.84 7.79
C ALA A 75 32.97 30.16 6.80
N LYS A 76 33.71 29.13 7.24
CA LYS A 76 34.58 28.34 6.35
C LYS A 76 33.76 27.62 5.27
N ILE A 77 32.65 27.00 5.64
CA ILE A 77 31.80 26.24 4.73
C ILE A 77 31.12 27.18 3.73
N GLU A 78 30.57 28.30 4.20
CA GLU A 78 29.99 29.33 3.32
C GLU A 78 31.04 29.86 2.34
N LYS A 79 32.27 30.14 2.81
CA LYS A 79 33.36 30.55 1.93
C LYS A 79 33.65 29.50 0.85
N TRP A 80 33.67 28.22 1.20
CA TRP A 80 33.88 27.15 0.23
C TRP A 80 32.75 27.05 -0.79
N VAL A 81 31.49 27.16 -0.36
CA VAL A 81 30.36 27.18 -1.31
C VAL A 81 30.49 28.39 -2.26
N ASN A 82 30.82 29.57 -1.73
CA ASN A 82 31.00 30.79 -2.52
C ASN A 82 32.17 30.70 -3.52
N GLU A 83 33.23 29.99 -3.16
CA GLU A 83 34.38 29.73 -4.03
C GLU A 83 34.15 28.55 -5.00
N GLY A 84 32.97 27.92 -4.96
CA GLY A 84 32.56 26.85 -5.88
C GLY A 84 33.08 25.45 -5.52
N TYR A 85 33.51 25.24 -4.27
CA TYR A 85 33.93 23.92 -3.80
C TYR A 85 32.71 23.01 -3.58
N THR A 86 32.89 21.72 -3.85
CA THR A 86 31.89 20.70 -3.55
C THR A 86 32.00 20.22 -2.10
N LEU A 87 30.84 20.01 -1.47
CA LEU A 87 30.66 19.42 -0.15
C LEU A 87 30.11 17.98 -0.27
N GLN A 88 30.28 17.35 -1.42
CA GLN A 88 29.92 15.96 -1.64
C GLN A 88 30.60 15.05 -0.60
N GLU A 89 29.82 14.15 0.01
CA GLU A 89 30.28 13.21 1.05
C GLU A 89 30.91 13.89 2.28
N ALA A 90 30.68 15.20 2.47
CA ALA A 90 31.18 15.92 3.63
C ALA A 90 30.57 15.37 4.92
N LYS A 91 31.41 15.21 5.95
CA LYS A 91 30.97 14.79 7.29
C LYS A 91 30.67 16.00 8.16
N LEU A 92 29.39 16.33 8.26
CA LEU A 92 28.81 17.49 8.94
C LEU A 92 27.79 17.03 10.01
N GLU A 93 28.03 15.86 10.61
CA GLU A 93 27.18 15.32 11.67
C GLU A 93 27.15 16.27 12.88
N SER A 94 25.94 16.52 13.37
CA SER A 94 25.65 17.48 14.43
C SER A 94 26.10 18.92 14.16
N ALA A 95 26.54 19.25 12.94
CA ALA A 95 27.08 20.56 12.59
C ALA A 95 26.04 21.67 12.80
N ASN A 96 26.48 22.80 13.36
CA ASN A 96 25.66 24.00 13.46
C ASN A 96 25.89 24.88 12.24
N LEU A 97 24.93 24.79 11.32
CA LEU A 97 24.85 25.54 10.07
C LEU A 97 23.58 26.39 10.06
N GLN A 98 23.09 26.77 11.24
CA GLN A 98 21.95 27.66 11.38
C GLN A 98 22.21 28.97 10.63
N GLU A 99 21.22 29.39 9.84
CA GLU A 99 21.27 30.61 9.01
C GLU A 99 22.47 30.63 8.04
N ALA A 100 23.03 29.47 7.67
CA ALA A 100 24.15 29.43 6.74
C ALA A 100 23.70 29.61 5.29
N ASP A 101 24.50 30.32 4.49
CA ASP A 101 24.27 30.42 3.05
C ASP A 101 24.99 29.30 2.29
N LEU A 102 24.22 28.28 1.92
CA LEU A 102 24.64 27.10 1.18
C LEU A 102 23.86 26.99 -0.15
N GLY A 103 23.39 28.12 -0.68
CA GLY A 103 22.66 28.19 -1.94
C GLY A 103 23.42 27.53 -3.08
N GLY A 104 22.78 26.59 -3.78
CA GLY A 104 23.39 25.85 -4.90
C GLY A 104 24.52 24.90 -4.51
N ALA A 105 24.79 24.69 -3.21
CA ALA A 105 25.86 23.81 -2.77
C ALA A 105 25.63 22.35 -3.23
N ASN A 106 26.72 21.68 -3.62
CA ASN A 106 26.70 20.24 -3.87
C ASN A 106 27.00 19.49 -2.56
N LEU A 107 25.96 18.98 -1.92
CA LEU A 107 25.97 18.20 -0.67
C LEU A 107 25.58 16.73 -0.92
N GLN A 108 25.77 16.24 -2.15
CA GLN A 108 25.42 14.87 -2.51
C GLN A 108 26.08 13.89 -1.55
N LYS A 109 25.32 12.95 -0.98
CA LYS A 109 25.80 11.96 0.01
C LYS A 109 26.48 12.55 1.26
N ALA A 110 26.32 13.85 1.54
CA ALA A 110 26.86 14.45 2.77
C ALA A 110 26.20 13.83 4.01
N TRP A 111 26.94 13.76 5.11
CA TRP A 111 26.48 13.27 6.40
C TRP A 111 26.11 14.47 7.25
N LEU A 112 24.82 14.77 7.36
CA LEU A 112 24.21 15.88 8.10
C LEU A 112 23.27 15.36 9.20
N VAL A 113 23.53 14.15 9.71
CA VAL A 113 22.75 13.52 10.78
C VAL A 113 22.76 14.44 12.00
N GLU A 114 21.59 14.72 12.57
CA GLU A 114 21.41 15.63 13.71
C GLU A 114 21.99 17.05 13.54
N ALA A 115 22.33 17.48 12.31
CA ALA A 115 22.84 18.82 12.06
C ALA A 115 21.76 19.88 12.37
N ASN A 116 22.19 21.01 12.94
CA ASN A 116 21.34 22.18 13.08
C ASN A 116 21.41 23.01 11.79
N LEU A 117 20.38 22.88 10.97
CA LEU A 117 20.17 23.55 9.69
C LEU A 117 18.96 24.51 9.76
N GLN A 118 18.64 24.99 10.96
CA GLN A 118 17.53 25.93 11.14
C GLN A 118 17.79 27.20 10.32
N GLU A 119 16.78 27.66 9.58
CA GLU A 119 16.84 28.87 8.75
C GLU A 119 18.01 28.86 7.72
N VAL A 120 18.57 27.69 7.40
CA VAL A 120 19.63 27.57 6.39
C VAL A 120 19.11 27.92 5.00
N HIS A 121 19.96 28.53 4.17
CA HIS A 121 19.66 28.78 2.77
C HIS A 121 20.27 27.66 1.92
N LEU A 122 19.43 26.77 1.38
CA LEU A 122 19.81 25.65 0.51
C LEU A 122 19.01 25.68 -0.81
N TRP A 123 18.59 26.87 -1.25
CA TRP A 123 17.88 27.02 -2.53
C TRP A 123 18.72 26.41 -3.66
N THR A 124 18.11 25.58 -4.51
CA THR A 124 18.77 24.85 -5.61
C THR A 124 19.92 23.91 -5.22
N ALA A 125 20.16 23.67 -3.93
CA ALA A 125 21.26 22.80 -3.48
C ALA A 125 21.01 21.33 -3.85
N ASN A 126 22.09 20.59 -4.10
CA ASN A 126 22.03 19.16 -4.39
C ASN A 126 22.32 18.33 -3.14
N LEU A 127 21.28 17.80 -2.50
CA LEU A 127 21.35 16.90 -1.34
C LEU A 127 20.96 15.45 -1.71
N GLN A 128 21.15 15.06 -2.96
CA GLN A 128 20.83 13.70 -3.41
C GLN A 128 21.58 12.67 -2.54
N GLU A 129 20.86 11.67 -2.03
CA GLU A 129 21.40 10.60 -1.18
C GLU A 129 22.10 11.11 0.11
N ALA A 130 21.89 12.37 0.51
CA ALA A 130 22.43 12.90 1.77
C ALA A 130 21.76 12.26 2.99
N TYR A 131 22.50 12.13 4.08
CA TYR A 131 22.03 11.56 5.35
C TYR A 131 21.67 12.70 6.31
N LEU A 132 20.39 12.94 6.53
CA LEU A 132 19.82 14.05 7.31
C LEU A 132 18.91 13.53 8.44
N ALA A 133 19.15 12.31 8.92
CA ALA A 133 18.33 11.72 9.97
C ALA A 133 18.39 12.61 11.23
N GLY A 134 17.24 12.97 11.79
CA GLY A 134 17.14 13.85 12.95
C GLY A 134 17.65 15.29 12.76
N ALA A 135 17.98 15.71 11.54
CA ALA A 135 18.44 17.08 11.29
C ALA A 135 17.35 18.10 11.60
N ASN A 136 17.73 19.26 12.14
CA ASN A 136 16.83 20.38 12.38
C ASN A 136 16.83 21.32 11.17
N LEU A 137 15.80 21.26 10.33
CA LEU A 137 15.57 22.07 9.12
C LEU A 137 14.39 23.05 9.32
N GLN A 138 14.08 23.42 10.56
CA GLN A 138 13.01 24.37 10.86
C GLN A 138 13.23 25.67 10.08
N LYS A 139 12.19 26.14 9.38
CA LYS A 139 12.23 27.38 8.56
C LYS A 139 13.34 27.43 7.51
N ALA A 140 13.91 26.29 7.13
CA ALA A 140 14.95 26.23 6.10
C ALA A 140 14.39 26.64 4.72
N TYR A 141 15.21 27.34 3.94
CA TYR A 141 14.88 27.75 2.57
C TYR A 141 15.40 26.70 1.58
N LEU A 142 14.52 25.80 1.18
CA LEU A 142 14.82 24.57 0.43
C LEU A 142 14.19 24.57 -0.99
N ARG A 143 13.78 25.74 -1.48
CA ARG A 143 13.15 25.89 -2.80
C ARG A 143 14.03 25.30 -3.89
N ASP A 144 13.44 24.43 -4.71
CA ASP A 144 14.10 23.72 -5.82
C ASP A 144 15.34 22.89 -5.41
N ALA A 145 15.51 22.57 -4.12
CA ALA A 145 16.58 21.70 -3.65
C ALA A 145 16.33 20.24 -4.05
N ASN A 146 17.41 19.50 -4.32
CA ASN A 146 17.34 18.10 -4.71
C ASN A 146 17.63 17.17 -3.52
N PHE A 147 16.59 16.58 -2.94
CA PHE A 147 16.64 15.57 -1.88
C PHE A 147 16.35 14.15 -2.38
N GLN A 148 16.55 13.88 -3.68
CA GLN A 148 16.25 12.55 -4.22
C GLN A 148 17.00 11.47 -3.44
N LYS A 149 16.26 10.47 -2.92
CA LYS A 149 16.79 9.37 -2.08
C LYS A 149 17.51 9.80 -0.79
N ALA A 150 17.34 11.06 -0.33
CA ALA A 150 17.93 11.53 0.91
C ALA A 150 17.29 10.83 2.13
N GLY A 151 18.07 10.62 3.18
CA GLY A 151 17.64 10.02 4.44
C GLY A 151 17.21 11.09 5.46
N LEU A 152 15.93 11.44 5.50
CA LEU A 152 15.35 12.49 6.37
C LEU A 152 14.52 11.92 7.54
N ALA A 153 14.83 10.69 7.97
CA ALA A 153 14.04 10.02 9.01
C ALA A 153 14.08 10.83 10.32
N GLY A 154 12.91 11.18 10.86
CA GLY A 154 12.79 11.99 12.07
C GLY A 154 13.29 13.43 11.97
N ALA A 155 13.63 13.92 10.78
CA ALA A 155 14.06 15.32 10.60
C ALA A 155 12.94 16.30 10.95
N ASP A 156 13.30 17.48 11.46
CA ASP A 156 12.37 18.55 11.81
C ASP A 156 12.36 19.61 10.70
N LEU A 157 11.35 19.58 9.84
CA LEU A 157 11.12 20.48 8.70
C LEU A 157 9.93 21.41 8.95
N ARG A 158 9.61 21.72 10.21
CA ARG A 158 8.50 22.64 10.52
C ARG A 158 8.72 24.00 9.86
N GLU A 159 7.67 24.53 9.25
CA GLU A 159 7.70 25.83 8.55
C GLU A 159 8.78 25.92 7.43
N ALA A 160 9.32 24.79 6.95
CA ALA A 160 10.32 24.80 5.89
C ALA A 160 9.71 25.14 4.51
N TYR A 161 10.47 25.84 3.68
CA TYR A 161 10.09 26.25 2.32
C TYR A 161 10.65 25.27 1.30
N LEU A 162 9.85 24.25 0.92
CA LEU A 162 10.21 23.13 0.04
C LEU A 162 9.54 23.25 -1.35
N GLU A 163 9.22 24.46 -1.79
CA GLU A 163 8.52 24.65 -3.06
C GLU A 163 9.35 24.10 -4.22
N VAL A 164 8.73 23.29 -5.07
CA VAL A 164 9.36 22.65 -6.24
C VAL A 164 10.47 21.65 -5.89
N ALA A 165 10.77 21.42 -4.60
CA ALA A 165 11.85 20.53 -4.16
C ALA A 165 11.67 19.10 -4.68
N ASN A 166 12.80 18.45 -5.01
CA ASN A 166 12.81 17.07 -5.46
C ASN A 166 13.04 16.09 -4.31
N LEU A 167 11.99 15.51 -3.77
CA LEU A 167 12.00 14.54 -2.68
C LEU A 167 11.68 13.11 -3.17
N GLN A 168 11.92 12.83 -4.45
CA GLN A 168 11.65 11.51 -5.03
C GLN A 168 12.41 10.41 -4.28
N GLU A 169 11.68 9.37 -3.88
CA GLU A 169 12.23 8.22 -3.14
C GLU A 169 12.95 8.62 -1.82
N ALA A 170 12.72 9.83 -1.29
CA ALA A 170 13.31 10.27 -0.02
C ALA A 170 12.70 9.50 1.16
N TYR A 171 13.50 9.29 2.20
CA TYR A 171 13.10 8.57 3.42
C TYR A 171 12.73 9.58 4.52
N LEU A 172 11.45 9.96 4.59
CA LEU A 172 10.89 10.96 5.52
C LEU A 172 10.12 10.31 6.68
N LYS A 173 10.43 9.06 7.03
CA LYS A 173 9.69 8.34 8.06
C LYS A 173 9.76 9.08 9.39
N GLY A 174 8.59 9.42 9.95
CA GLY A 174 8.47 10.16 11.21
C GLY A 174 8.96 11.61 11.16
N ALA A 175 9.26 12.16 9.98
CA ALA A 175 9.67 13.55 9.85
C ALA A 175 8.54 14.52 10.26
N ASN A 176 8.92 15.66 10.83
CA ASN A 176 7.99 16.72 11.19
C ASN A 176 7.92 17.77 10.08
N LEU A 177 6.81 17.84 9.36
CA LEU A 177 6.55 18.75 8.23
C LEU A 177 5.38 19.68 8.55
N GLN A 178 5.10 19.95 9.83
CA GLN A 178 3.99 20.85 10.20
C GLN A 178 4.21 22.24 9.60
N GLU A 179 3.17 22.80 8.99
CA GLU A 179 3.18 24.12 8.36
C GLU A 179 4.25 24.30 7.26
N ALA A 180 4.86 23.21 6.77
CA ALA A 180 5.82 23.26 5.66
C ALA A 180 5.13 23.55 4.31
N ASP A 181 5.80 24.31 3.45
CA ASP A 181 5.34 24.58 2.09
C ASP A 181 5.97 23.59 1.11
N LEU A 182 5.19 22.61 0.66
CA LEU A 182 5.55 21.58 -0.33
C LEU A 182 4.88 21.87 -1.69
N THR A 183 4.56 23.13 -1.99
CA THR A 183 3.91 23.50 -3.25
C THR A 183 4.73 23.03 -4.44
N GLU A 184 4.09 22.28 -5.34
CA GLU A 184 4.70 21.69 -6.55
C GLU A 184 5.89 20.74 -6.28
N ALA A 185 6.09 20.30 -5.02
CA ALA A 185 7.16 19.36 -4.66
C ALA A 185 6.96 17.96 -5.30
N LYS A 186 8.08 17.31 -5.61
CA LYS A 186 8.13 15.97 -6.22
C LYS A 186 8.38 14.92 -5.13
N LEU A 187 7.33 14.24 -4.70
CA LEU A 187 7.34 13.25 -3.59
C LEU A 187 7.10 11.81 -4.08
N GLN A 188 7.34 11.53 -5.37
CA GLN A 188 7.01 10.23 -5.94
C GLN A 188 7.81 9.12 -5.26
N GLY A 189 7.11 8.12 -4.73
CA GLY A 189 7.73 7.00 -4.02
C GLY A 189 8.39 7.35 -2.67
N ALA A 190 8.26 8.58 -2.18
CA ALA A 190 8.82 8.97 -0.87
C ALA A 190 8.18 8.18 0.28
N ASP A 191 8.96 7.87 1.32
CA ASP A 191 8.45 7.26 2.55
C ASP A 191 8.09 8.33 3.58
N LEU A 192 6.83 8.73 3.60
CA LEU A 192 6.23 9.66 4.58
C LEU A 192 5.52 8.90 5.72
N SER A 193 5.86 7.64 5.98
CA SER A 193 5.18 6.88 7.04
C SER A 193 5.42 7.54 8.40
N LEU A 194 4.37 7.64 9.22
CA LEU A 194 4.38 8.35 10.51
C LEU A 194 4.72 9.85 10.44
N ALA A 195 4.78 10.45 9.24
CA ALA A 195 5.11 11.87 9.11
C ALA A 195 4.00 12.78 9.67
N GLN A 196 4.43 13.93 10.19
CA GLN A 196 3.55 14.98 10.72
C GLN A 196 3.36 16.07 9.68
N LEU A 197 2.22 16.10 8.97
CA LEU A 197 1.94 17.02 7.87
C LEU A 197 0.83 18.01 8.23
N GLN A 198 0.61 18.28 9.51
CA GLN A 198 -0.48 19.16 9.96
C GLN A 198 -0.29 20.55 9.34
N LYS A 199 -1.34 21.07 8.71
CA LYS A 199 -1.36 22.35 7.99
C LYS A 199 -0.30 22.50 6.89
N ALA A 200 0.37 21.43 6.48
CA ALA A 200 1.32 21.47 5.38
C ALA A 200 0.62 21.85 4.06
N VAL A 201 1.31 22.62 3.21
CA VAL A 201 0.79 23.04 1.91
C VAL A 201 1.31 22.09 0.83
N LEU A 202 0.47 21.18 0.34
CA LEU A 202 0.79 20.21 -0.72
C LEU A 202 0.15 20.60 -2.06
N LEU A 203 -0.02 21.90 -2.31
CA LEU A 203 -0.64 22.44 -3.53
C LEU A 203 0.11 21.91 -4.76
N LYS A 204 -0.58 21.20 -5.66
CA LYS A 204 0.00 20.59 -6.87
C LYS A 204 1.19 19.65 -6.63
N ALA A 205 1.44 19.22 -5.40
CA ALA A 205 2.52 18.28 -5.08
C ALA A 205 2.25 16.92 -5.75
N ASN A 206 3.31 16.23 -6.17
CA ASN A 206 3.21 14.91 -6.76
C ASN A 206 3.61 13.82 -5.76
N LEU A 207 2.64 13.21 -5.10
CA LEU A 207 2.82 12.13 -4.12
C LEU A 207 2.62 10.74 -4.72
N GLN A 208 2.64 10.58 -6.06
CA GLN A 208 2.36 9.29 -6.69
C GLN A 208 3.20 8.15 -6.06
N LYS A 209 2.52 7.08 -5.61
CA LYS A 209 3.13 5.93 -4.92
C LYS A 209 3.88 6.24 -3.60
N ALA A 210 3.76 7.45 -3.07
CA ALA A 210 4.32 7.77 -1.75
C ALA A 210 3.66 6.93 -0.65
N ASN A 211 4.40 6.68 0.42
CA ASN A 211 3.91 5.96 1.58
C ASN A 211 3.47 6.93 2.67
N LEU A 212 2.16 7.13 2.85
CA LEU A 212 1.54 7.96 3.89
C LEU A 212 1.01 7.11 5.05
N LYS A 213 1.52 5.88 5.23
CA LYS A 213 1.06 4.99 6.29
C LYS A 213 1.19 5.66 7.66
N ASP A 214 0.11 5.67 8.43
CA ASP A 214 0.05 6.27 9.77
C ASP A 214 0.45 7.77 9.82
N ALA A 215 0.44 8.47 8.68
CA ALA A 215 0.72 9.91 8.63
C ALA A 215 -0.47 10.73 9.17
N THR A 216 -0.16 11.92 9.70
CA THR A 216 -1.16 12.87 10.22
C THR A 216 -1.33 14.02 9.24
N LEU A 217 -2.54 14.20 8.70
CA LEU A 217 -2.85 15.14 7.62
C LEU A 217 -3.79 16.27 8.05
N HIS A 218 -3.84 16.57 9.35
CA HIS A 218 -4.81 17.53 9.89
C HIS A 218 -4.66 18.91 9.28
N GLU A 219 -5.73 19.45 8.68
CA GLU A 219 -5.72 20.72 7.93
C GLU A 219 -4.74 20.81 6.75
N ALA A 220 -4.09 19.70 6.34
CA ALA A 220 -3.16 19.71 5.22
C ALA A 220 -3.88 20.05 3.91
N ASN A 221 -3.27 20.90 3.08
CA ASN A 221 -3.87 21.37 1.84
C ASN A 221 -3.43 20.52 0.64
N PHE A 222 -4.33 19.68 0.13
CA PHE A 222 -4.07 18.80 -1.00
C PHE A 222 -4.54 19.36 -2.35
N SER A 223 -4.85 20.65 -2.46
CA SER A 223 -5.37 21.25 -3.69
C SER A 223 -4.55 20.85 -4.92
N ASN A 224 -5.19 20.25 -5.93
CA ASN A 224 -4.56 19.84 -7.19
C ASN A 224 -3.34 18.90 -7.08
N SER A 225 -3.09 18.30 -5.91
CA SER A 225 -2.03 17.29 -5.73
C SER A 225 -2.36 15.96 -6.42
N ASN A 226 -1.34 15.16 -6.68
CA ASN A 226 -1.48 13.82 -7.24
C ASN A 226 -1.17 12.76 -6.17
N LEU A 227 -2.18 12.02 -5.70
CA LEU A 227 -2.05 10.94 -4.70
C LEU A 227 -2.23 9.54 -5.32
N HIS A 228 -2.03 9.41 -6.62
CA HIS A 228 -2.35 8.19 -7.33
C HIS A 228 -1.48 7.02 -6.84
N GLY A 229 -2.12 5.99 -6.29
CA GLY A 229 -1.45 4.81 -5.77
C GLY A 229 -0.63 5.06 -4.48
N CYS A 230 -0.90 6.13 -3.74
CA CYS A 230 -0.32 6.30 -2.40
C CYS A 230 -0.73 5.16 -1.47
N TYR A 231 0.15 4.80 -0.55
CA TYR A 231 -0.20 3.94 0.58
C TYR A 231 -0.79 4.83 1.69
N MET A 232 -1.99 4.54 2.16
CA MET A 232 -2.76 5.36 3.10
C MET A 232 -3.30 4.55 4.28
N HIS A 233 -2.84 3.32 4.49
CA HIS A 233 -3.23 2.55 5.68
C HIS A 233 -2.93 3.32 6.98
N GLY A 234 -3.89 3.37 7.91
CA GLY A 234 -3.69 4.03 9.20
C GLY A 234 -3.64 5.57 9.16
N VAL A 235 -3.76 6.20 7.99
CA VAL A 235 -3.71 7.66 7.86
C VAL A 235 -4.79 8.36 8.70
N LEU A 236 -4.46 9.52 9.26
CA LEU A 236 -5.40 10.40 9.96
C LEU A 236 -5.74 11.59 9.05
N LEU A 237 -6.97 11.62 8.55
CA LEU A 237 -7.46 12.56 7.53
C LEU A 237 -8.30 13.71 8.10
N ASP A 238 -8.33 13.86 9.42
CA ASP A 238 -9.23 14.79 10.12
C ASP A 238 -9.01 16.22 9.60
N ASP A 239 -10.03 16.84 9.01
CA ASP A 239 -9.97 18.20 8.43
C ASP A 239 -8.95 18.42 7.30
N ALA A 240 -8.44 17.36 6.66
CA ALA A 240 -7.64 17.51 5.45
C ALA A 240 -8.42 18.30 4.38
N ARG A 241 -7.78 19.29 3.75
CA ARG A 241 -8.44 20.25 2.86
C ARG A 241 -8.26 19.85 1.39
N TYR A 242 -9.32 20.00 0.61
CA TYR A 242 -9.33 19.83 -0.84
C TYR A 242 -8.92 18.45 -1.37
N LEU A 243 -8.97 17.40 -0.53
CA LEU A 243 -8.69 16.03 -0.97
C LEU A 243 -9.90 15.47 -1.74
N THR A 244 -9.70 14.96 -2.94
CA THR A 244 -10.77 14.45 -3.82
C THR A 244 -10.52 13.01 -4.28
N TRP A 245 -11.57 12.31 -4.71
CA TRP A 245 -11.41 10.97 -5.29
C TRP A 245 -10.55 10.96 -6.55
N GLN A 246 -10.63 12.00 -7.38
CA GLN A 246 -9.88 12.10 -8.64
C GLN A 246 -8.36 12.06 -8.43
N GLN A 247 -7.88 12.57 -7.30
CA GLN A 247 -6.46 12.61 -6.97
C GLN A 247 -5.93 11.25 -6.51
N ILE A 248 -6.79 10.41 -5.92
CA ILE A 248 -6.40 9.10 -5.37
C ILE A 248 -6.65 8.01 -6.41
N GLU A 249 -7.90 7.86 -6.89
CA GLU A 249 -8.42 6.82 -7.80
C GLU A 249 -8.28 5.36 -7.29
N TYR A 250 -7.11 4.98 -6.79
CA TYR A 250 -6.81 3.74 -6.07
C TYR A 250 -5.64 3.93 -5.10
N THR A 251 -5.54 3.06 -4.09
CA THR A 251 -4.41 3.06 -3.15
C THR A 251 -3.33 2.03 -3.52
N GLY A 252 -2.08 2.28 -3.12
CA GLY A 252 -0.93 1.41 -3.41
C GLY A 252 -1.08 0.00 -2.83
N GLU A 253 -1.79 -0.13 -1.71
CA GLU A 253 -2.08 -1.41 -1.05
C GLU A 253 -2.87 -2.37 -1.94
N GLU A 254 -3.76 -1.85 -2.80
CA GLU A 254 -4.54 -2.66 -3.75
C GLU A 254 -3.61 -3.39 -4.73
N LYS A 255 -2.62 -2.69 -5.29
CA LYS A 255 -1.63 -3.29 -6.19
C LYS A 255 -0.68 -4.24 -5.46
N GLY A 256 -0.35 -3.92 -4.21
CA GLY A 256 0.43 -4.78 -3.32
C GLY A 256 -0.29 -6.03 -2.83
N LYS A 257 -1.59 -6.21 -3.15
CA LYS A 257 -2.46 -7.28 -2.64
C LYS A 257 -2.51 -7.33 -1.11
N LYS A 258 -2.34 -6.18 -0.46
CA LYS A 258 -2.52 -6.02 0.98
C LYS A 258 -3.97 -5.64 1.24
N TRP A 259 -4.87 -6.61 1.05
CA TRP A 259 -6.32 -6.33 1.03
C TRP A 259 -6.85 -5.74 2.33
N LEU A 260 -6.30 -6.16 3.47
CA LEU A 260 -6.68 -5.64 4.78
C LEU A 260 -6.31 -4.16 4.93
N ASP A 261 -5.06 -3.83 4.61
CA ASP A 261 -4.54 -2.46 4.66
C ASP A 261 -5.29 -1.55 3.67
N ALA A 262 -5.56 -2.05 2.46
CA ALA A 262 -6.35 -1.35 1.45
C ALA A 262 -7.80 -1.11 1.93
N GLN A 263 -8.42 -2.11 2.55
CA GLN A 263 -9.77 -1.99 3.10
C GLN A 263 -9.84 -0.91 4.19
N ASP A 264 -8.86 -0.87 5.09
CA ASP A 264 -8.76 0.17 6.13
C ASP A 264 -8.60 1.56 5.52
N ALA A 265 -7.72 1.72 4.53
CA ALA A 265 -7.52 2.98 3.82
C ALA A 265 -8.82 3.48 3.18
N TYR A 266 -9.54 2.62 2.44
CA TYR A 266 -10.81 3.00 1.81
C TYR A 266 -11.91 3.29 2.84
N ARG A 267 -11.92 2.60 3.98
CA ARG A 267 -12.87 2.90 5.07
C ARG A 267 -12.65 4.30 5.63
N ARG A 268 -11.39 4.70 5.83
CA ARG A 268 -11.02 6.05 6.31
C ARG A 268 -11.39 7.11 5.28
N LEU A 269 -11.06 6.90 4.01
CA LEU A 269 -11.46 7.79 2.91
C LEU A 269 -12.97 7.96 2.82
N LYS A 270 -13.73 6.87 2.95
CA LYS A 270 -15.19 6.92 2.98
C LYS A 270 -15.69 7.79 4.14
N ASN A 271 -15.18 7.58 5.36
CA ASN A 271 -15.58 8.38 6.53
C ASN A 271 -15.23 9.86 6.34
N TYR A 272 -14.06 10.16 5.78
CA TYR A 272 -13.65 11.51 5.42
C TYR A 272 -14.62 12.16 4.42
N PHE A 273 -14.93 11.50 3.29
CA PHE A 273 -15.85 12.07 2.30
C PHE A 273 -17.26 12.26 2.86
N HIS A 274 -17.70 11.38 3.77
CA HIS A 274 -18.97 11.52 4.47
C HIS A 274 -19.00 12.79 5.34
N GLN A 275 -17.96 13.03 6.15
CA GLN A 275 -17.83 14.22 6.98
C GLN A 275 -17.82 15.52 6.14
N GLN A 276 -17.23 15.47 4.95
CA GLN A 276 -17.18 16.59 4.01
C GLN A 276 -18.47 16.76 3.17
N GLY A 277 -19.50 15.92 3.36
CA GLY A 277 -20.74 15.98 2.57
C GLY A 277 -20.59 15.56 1.11
N ARG A 278 -19.53 14.83 0.75
CA ARG A 278 -19.16 14.47 -0.63
C ARG A 278 -19.62 13.06 -0.99
N TYR A 279 -20.93 12.88 -1.08
CA TYR A 279 -21.56 11.57 -1.28
C TYR A 279 -21.13 10.83 -2.57
N GLN A 280 -20.82 11.56 -3.65
CA GLN A 280 -20.33 10.93 -4.88
C GLN A 280 -18.99 10.23 -4.68
N ASP A 281 -18.08 10.84 -3.94
CA ASP A 281 -16.75 10.28 -3.68
C ASP A 281 -16.80 9.23 -2.56
N GLU A 282 -17.65 9.45 -1.56
CA GLU A 282 -17.99 8.44 -0.55
C GLU A 282 -18.43 7.12 -1.20
N SER A 283 -19.34 7.18 -2.18
CA SER A 283 -19.85 5.99 -2.86
C SER A 283 -18.77 5.19 -3.59
N LYS A 284 -17.76 5.88 -4.17
CA LYS A 284 -16.61 5.27 -4.85
C LYS A 284 -15.67 4.60 -3.84
N ALA A 285 -15.38 5.30 -2.73
CA ALA A 285 -14.59 4.75 -1.63
C ALA A 285 -15.27 3.52 -1.01
N TYR A 286 -16.59 3.58 -0.79
CA TYR A 286 -17.38 2.45 -0.31
C TYR A 286 -17.32 1.24 -1.24
N TYR A 287 -17.47 1.45 -2.56
CA TYR A 287 -17.37 0.37 -3.53
C TYR A 287 -16.01 -0.33 -3.46
N ARG A 288 -14.92 0.44 -3.38
CA ARG A 288 -13.56 -0.09 -3.24
C ARG A 288 -13.36 -0.82 -1.92
N GLU A 289 -13.85 -0.29 -0.79
CA GLU A 289 -13.81 -0.96 0.52
C GLU A 289 -14.44 -2.37 0.44
N LYS A 290 -15.63 -2.48 -0.16
CA LYS A 290 -16.33 -3.77 -0.32
C LYS A 290 -15.61 -4.71 -1.28
N LEU A 291 -15.01 -4.17 -2.34
CA LEU A 291 -14.20 -4.95 -3.26
C LEU A 291 -12.96 -5.55 -2.56
N MET A 292 -12.27 -4.77 -1.73
CA MET A 292 -11.13 -5.26 -0.94
C MET A 292 -11.56 -6.34 0.06
N ALA A 293 -12.69 -6.16 0.73
CA ALA A 293 -13.25 -7.17 1.64
C ALA A 293 -13.54 -8.50 0.91
N LYS A 294 -14.04 -8.45 -0.32
CA LYS A 294 -14.28 -9.63 -1.16
C LYS A 294 -12.97 -10.33 -1.53
N HIS A 295 -11.92 -9.58 -1.87
CA HIS A 295 -10.60 -10.13 -2.14
C HIS A 295 -9.98 -10.78 -0.90
N LEU A 296 -10.09 -10.13 0.26
CA LEU A 296 -9.63 -10.66 1.53
C LEU A 296 -10.32 -11.99 1.87
N ALA A 297 -11.66 -12.04 1.82
CA ALA A 297 -12.42 -13.26 2.06
C ALA A 297 -12.06 -14.39 1.08
N HIS A 298 -11.85 -14.05 -0.20
CA HIS A 298 -11.40 -15.03 -1.19
C HIS A 298 -9.99 -15.56 -0.87
N GLU A 299 -9.07 -14.70 -0.42
CA GLU A 299 -7.73 -15.11 -0.04
C GLU A 299 -7.72 -16.00 1.22
N GLU A 300 -8.55 -15.71 2.21
CA GLU A 300 -8.72 -16.56 3.39
C GLU A 300 -9.29 -17.94 3.03
N LEU A 301 -10.22 -18.00 2.08
CA LEU A 301 -10.87 -19.24 1.65
C LEU A 301 -9.98 -20.12 0.76
N PHE A 302 -9.24 -19.52 -0.18
CA PHE A 302 -8.52 -20.24 -1.23
C PHE A 302 -6.99 -20.16 -1.11
N GLY A 303 -6.47 -19.35 -0.18
CA GLY A 303 -5.06 -19.03 -0.04
C GLY A 303 -4.55 -18.07 -1.12
N ARG A 304 -3.37 -17.48 -0.90
CA ARG A 304 -2.70 -16.53 -1.81
C ARG A 304 -2.38 -17.07 -3.21
N ARG A 305 -2.33 -18.40 -3.36
CA ARG A 305 -1.97 -19.04 -4.63
C ARG A 305 -3.23 -19.48 -5.36
N LYS A 306 -3.41 -18.99 -6.60
CA LYS A 306 -4.42 -19.52 -7.53
C LYS A 306 -4.36 -21.06 -7.50
N PRO A 307 -5.44 -21.77 -7.17
CA PRO A 307 -5.42 -23.22 -7.22
C PRO A 307 -5.28 -23.65 -8.68
N LYS A 308 -4.16 -24.27 -9.03
CA LYS A 308 -4.12 -25.18 -10.16
C LYS A 308 -4.94 -26.42 -9.76
N GLY A 309 -6.22 -26.42 -10.12
CA GLY A 309 -7.08 -27.61 -10.12
C GLY A 309 -8.12 -27.70 -8.99
N ILE A 310 -9.27 -28.27 -9.36
CA ILE A 310 -10.45 -28.56 -8.52
C ILE A 310 -10.11 -29.49 -7.34
N LYS A 311 -9.02 -30.27 -7.43
CA LYS A 311 -8.63 -31.29 -6.44
C LYS A 311 -8.23 -30.74 -5.05
N ARG A 312 -7.65 -29.52 -4.94
CA ARG A 312 -7.29 -28.94 -3.63
C ARG A 312 -8.43 -28.21 -2.93
N ALA A 313 -9.41 -27.69 -3.68
CA ALA A 313 -10.62 -27.08 -3.11
C ALA A 313 -11.41 -28.11 -2.29
N PHE A 314 -11.47 -29.37 -2.75
CA PHE A 314 -12.09 -30.46 -2.01
C PHE A 314 -11.24 -30.99 -0.85
N GLN A 315 -9.90 -30.98 -0.97
CA GLN A 315 -9.02 -31.46 0.11
C GLN A 315 -9.02 -30.54 1.34
N ASN A 316 -9.15 -29.22 1.16
CA ASN A 316 -9.23 -28.27 2.28
C ASN A 316 -10.58 -28.28 2.99
N ILE A 317 -11.65 -28.75 2.34
CA ILE A 317 -12.95 -28.94 3.02
C ILE A 317 -12.81 -30.02 4.10
N GLY A 318 -12.11 -31.12 3.81
CA GLY A 318 -11.94 -32.25 4.73
C GLY A 318 -11.07 -31.95 5.96
N SER A 319 -9.97 -31.21 5.80
CA SER A 319 -9.11 -30.82 6.94
C SER A 319 -9.74 -29.71 7.80
N PHE A 320 -10.58 -28.85 7.21
CA PHE A 320 -11.27 -27.75 7.91
C PHE A 320 -12.44 -28.22 8.78
N PHE A 321 -13.16 -29.28 8.39
CA PHE A 321 -14.17 -29.92 9.24
C PHE A 321 -13.58 -30.54 10.52
N LYS A 322 -12.27 -30.79 10.54
CA LYS A 322 -11.56 -31.41 11.66
C LYS A 322 -11.05 -30.41 12.71
N HIS A 323 -11.13 -29.10 12.45
CA HIS A 323 -10.46 -28.09 13.28
C HIS A 323 -11.33 -26.92 13.76
N ASN A 324 -12.67 -27.01 13.66
CA ASN A 324 -13.55 -25.95 14.17
C ASN A 324 -14.84 -26.51 14.77
N GLU A 325 -14.82 -26.72 16.08
CA GLU A 325 -15.96 -27.18 16.90
C GLU A 325 -16.96 -26.07 17.27
N ASN A 326 -16.86 -24.86 16.73
CA ASN A 326 -17.77 -23.79 17.10
C ASN A 326 -19.04 -23.77 16.22
N LYS A 327 -20.16 -24.27 16.79
CA LYS A 327 -21.47 -24.44 16.14
C LYS A 327 -22.05 -23.15 15.50
N GLY A 328 -21.64 -21.96 15.95
CA GLY A 328 -22.06 -20.67 15.38
C GLY A 328 -21.48 -20.36 14.00
N VAL A 329 -20.32 -20.92 13.66
CA VAL A 329 -19.62 -20.65 12.38
C VAL A 329 -20.23 -21.46 11.23
N ARG A 330 -20.82 -22.64 11.50
CA ARG A 330 -21.51 -23.45 10.48
C ARG A 330 -22.72 -22.74 9.86
N LYS A 331 -23.53 -22.04 10.67
CA LYS A 331 -24.67 -21.25 10.17
C LYS A 331 -24.21 -20.04 9.35
N ARG A 332 -23.14 -19.36 9.80
CA ARG A 332 -22.48 -18.30 9.02
C ARG A 332 -21.89 -18.84 7.72
N TRP A 333 -21.38 -20.07 7.68
CA TRP A 333 -20.82 -20.68 6.47
C TRP A 333 -21.87 -21.13 5.46
N PHE A 334 -22.99 -21.74 5.89
CA PHE A 334 -24.10 -22.00 4.96
C PHE A 334 -24.62 -20.68 4.43
N GLY A 335 -24.77 -19.67 5.30
CA GLY A 335 -25.09 -18.30 4.90
C GLY A 335 -24.07 -17.68 3.95
N LEU A 336 -22.76 -17.85 4.14
CA LEU A 336 -21.70 -17.27 3.30
C LEU A 336 -21.46 -18.05 2.01
N TRP A 337 -21.67 -19.37 1.99
CA TRP A 337 -21.64 -20.19 0.78
C TRP A 337 -22.90 -19.95 -0.06
N PHE A 338 -24.06 -19.90 0.59
CA PHE A 338 -25.34 -19.52 -0.02
C PHE A 338 -25.31 -18.06 -0.49
N MET A 339 -24.73 -17.15 0.30
CA MET A 339 -24.49 -15.77 -0.11
C MET A 339 -23.36 -15.69 -1.13
N TRP A 340 -22.37 -16.56 -1.19
CA TRP A 340 -21.39 -16.54 -2.30
C TRP A 340 -22.05 -17.05 -3.59
N ALA A 341 -22.90 -18.06 -3.45
CA ALA A 341 -23.78 -18.57 -4.49
C ALA A 341 -24.86 -17.56 -4.90
N LEU A 342 -25.32 -16.64 -4.03
CA LEU A 342 -26.35 -15.63 -4.35
C LEU A 342 -25.83 -14.19 -4.57
N SER A 343 -24.73 -13.79 -3.94
CA SER A 343 -24.07 -12.47 -4.07
C SER A 343 -22.97 -12.45 -5.13
N GLY A 344 -22.48 -13.62 -5.55
CA GLY A 344 -21.81 -13.80 -6.84
C GLY A 344 -22.80 -13.91 -8.01
N PHE A 345 -24.09 -14.09 -7.71
CA PHE A 345 -25.19 -13.97 -8.67
C PHE A 345 -25.48 -12.49 -8.89
N GLY A 346 -25.48 -12.10 -10.16
CA GLY A 346 -25.76 -10.73 -10.56
C GLY A 346 -24.57 -9.92 -11.11
N GLU A 347 -23.33 -10.41 -10.95
CA GLU A 347 -22.17 -9.79 -11.63
C GLU A 347 -22.03 -10.24 -13.09
N ARG A 348 -22.47 -11.47 -13.43
CA ARG A 348 -22.42 -12.02 -14.80
C ARG A 348 -23.63 -12.91 -15.09
N TRP A 349 -24.40 -12.55 -16.13
CA TRP A 349 -25.59 -13.28 -16.58
C TRP A 349 -25.34 -14.75 -16.89
N SER A 350 -24.20 -15.05 -17.53
CA SER A 350 -23.86 -16.41 -17.94
C SER A 350 -23.79 -17.38 -16.76
N ARG A 351 -23.31 -16.92 -15.60
CA ARG A 351 -23.29 -17.75 -14.38
C ARG A 351 -24.68 -18.06 -13.87
N THR A 352 -25.59 -17.08 -13.90
CA THR A 352 -26.99 -17.24 -13.48
C THR A 352 -27.71 -18.27 -14.35
N ILE A 353 -27.51 -18.23 -15.68
CA ILE A 353 -28.06 -19.23 -16.60
C ILE A 353 -27.48 -20.62 -16.32
N CYS A 354 -26.15 -20.74 -16.17
CA CYS A 354 -25.52 -22.05 -15.92
C CYS A 354 -26.01 -22.71 -14.62
N TRP A 355 -26.22 -21.93 -13.56
CA TRP A 355 -26.74 -22.44 -12.30
C TRP A 355 -28.21 -22.78 -12.38
N ALA A 356 -29.05 -21.95 -13.01
CA ALA A 356 -30.44 -22.30 -13.29
C ALA A 356 -30.52 -23.62 -14.09
N ALA A 357 -29.64 -23.77 -15.09
CA ALA A 357 -29.52 -24.99 -15.87
C ALA A 357 -29.11 -26.21 -15.04
N GLY A 358 -28.12 -26.04 -14.16
CA GLY A 358 -27.68 -27.09 -13.24
C GLY A 358 -28.76 -27.48 -12.22
N THR A 359 -29.54 -26.52 -11.74
CA THR A 359 -30.61 -26.77 -10.76
C THR A 359 -31.75 -27.59 -11.35
N PHE A 360 -32.27 -27.24 -12.54
CA PHE A 360 -33.32 -28.07 -13.16
C PHE A 360 -32.77 -29.45 -13.57
N ALA A 361 -31.53 -29.52 -14.07
CA ALA A 361 -30.92 -30.83 -14.38
C ALA A 361 -30.78 -31.72 -13.13
N PHE A 362 -30.44 -31.12 -11.98
CA PHE A 362 -30.37 -31.81 -10.70
C PHE A 362 -31.75 -32.34 -10.25
N PHE A 363 -32.80 -31.51 -10.29
CA PHE A 363 -34.14 -31.95 -9.92
C PHE A 363 -34.70 -32.99 -10.88
N GLY A 364 -34.51 -32.84 -12.19
CA GLY A 364 -34.87 -33.88 -13.16
C GLY A 364 -34.17 -35.22 -12.91
N LEU A 365 -32.88 -35.19 -12.52
CA LEU A 365 -32.15 -36.40 -12.14
C LEU A 365 -32.65 -36.97 -10.79
N LEU A 366 -32.98 -36.11 -9.83
CA LEU A 366 -33.57 -36.52 -8.56
C LEU A 366 -34.92 -37.20 -8.75
N HIS A 367 -35.78 -36.64 -9.61
CA HIS A 367 -37.08 -37.22 -9.97
C HIS A 367 -36.90 -38.57 -10.65
N TRP A 368 -35.96 -38.68 -11.59
CA TRP A 368 -35.63 -39.94 -12.27
C TRP A 368 -35.10 -41.02 -11.32
N LEU A 369 -34.22 -40.65 -10.37
CA LEU A 369 -33.76 -41.58 -9.35
C LEU A 369 -34.90 -42.00 -8.42
N GLY A 370 -35.74 -41.06 -7.99
CA GLY A 370 -36.84 -41.33 -7.09
C GLY A 370 -37.92 -42.23 -7.67
N THR A 371 -38.25 -42.06 -8.96
CA THR A 371 -39.22 -42.92 -9.64
C THR A 371 -38.66 -44.31 -9.94
N ASN A 372 -37.37 -44.42 -10.31
CA ASN A 372 -36.73 -45.72 -10.54
C ASN A 372 -36.45 -46.50 -9.25
N ALA A 373 -36.10 -45.81 -8.17
CA ALA A 373 -35.90 -46.42 -6.86
C ALA A 373 -37.21 -46.65 -6.08
N LYS A 374 -38.37 -46.30 -6.67
CA LYS A 374 -39.71 -46.38 -6.06
C LYS A 374 -39.86 -45.59 -4.76
N TRP A 375 -39.09 -44.51 -4.58
CA TRP A 375 -39.24 -43.58 -3.46
C TRP A 375 -40.51 -42.73 -3.61
N TRP A 376 -40.91 -42.44 -4.84
CA TRP A 376 -42.17 -41.79 -5.19
C TRP A 376 -42.57 -42.11 -6.64
N VAL A 377 -43.80 -41.75 -7.02
CA VAL A 377 -44.34 -41.99 -8.36
C VAL A 377 -44.79 -40.68 -9.00
N LEU A 378 -44.39 -40.47 -10.26
CA LEU A 378 -44.87 -39.41 -11.14
C LEU A 378 -45.81 -40.03 -12.18
N LYS A 379 -46.99 -39.46 -12.37
CA LYS A 379 -48.04 -39.99 -13.26
C LYS A 379 -48.35 -39.01 -14.39
N THR A 380 -48.66 -39.57 -15.56
CA THR A 380 -49.30 -38.89 -16.69
C THR A 380 -50.67 -39.51 -16.95
N HIS A 381 -51.45 -38.89 -17.84
CA HIS A 381 -52.68 -39.48 -18.37
C HIS A 381 -52.48 -40.88 -19.02
N GLY A 382 -51.24 -41.21 -19.43
CA GLY A 382 -50.89 -42.50 -20.05
C GLY A 382 -50.17 -43.51 -19.14
N GLY A 383 -49.92 -43.19 -17.86
CA GLY A 383 -49.26 -44.11 -16.91
C GLY A 383 -48.08 -43.52 -16.14
N GLU A 384 -47.26 -44.39 -15.54
CA GLU A 384 -46.08 -44.00 -14.73
C GLU A 384 -44.92 -43.50 -15.60
N VAL A 385 -44.30 -42.41 -15.17
CA VAL A 385 -43.13 -41.82 -15.83
C VAL A 385 -41.83 -42.42 -15.29
N LYS A 386 -41.03 -43.03 -16.18
CA LYS A 386 -39.71 -43.62 -15.82
C LYS A 386 -38.55 -43.12 -16.69
N SER A 387 -38.84 -42.45 -17.79
CA SER A 387 -37.80 -41.90 -18.68
C SER A 387 -37.12 -40.68 -18.03
N LEU A 388 -35.80 -40.57 -18.20
CA LEU A 388 -35.03 -39.42 -17.74
C LEU A 388 -35.48 -38.13 -18.45
N LEU A 389 -35.80 -38.22 -19.75
CA LEU A 389 -36.24 -37.07 -20.54
C LEU A 389 -37.57 -36.51 -20.04
N ASP A 390 -38.51 -37.38 -19.66
CA ASP A 390 -39.80 -36.97 -19.12
C ASP A 390 -39.65 -36.34 -17.72
N CYS A 391 -38.71 -36.84 -16.91
CA CYS A 391 -38.39 -36.24 -15.61
C CYS A 391 -37.68 -34.89 -15.75
N LEU A 392 -36.82 -34.72 -16.76
CA LEU A 392 -36.20 -33.43 -17.09
C LEU A 392 -37.21 -32.45 -17.66
N TYR A 393 -38.14 -32.91 -18.50
CA TYR A 393 -39.25 -32.10 -18.99
C TYR A 393 -40.13 -31.64 -17.84
N PHE A 394 -40.51 -32.56 -16.93
CA PHE A 394 -41.27 -32.22 -15.74
C PHE A 394 -40.56 -31.17 -14.88
N SER A 395 -39.27 -31.37 -14.62
CA SER A 395 -38.44 -30.41 -13.87
C SER A 395 -38.35 -29.05 -14.56
N LEU A 396 -38.21 -29.02 -15.88
CA LEU A 396 -38.20 -27.76 -16.63
C LEU A 396 -39.53 -27.02 -16.51
N VAL A 397 -40.65 -27.74 -16.61
CA VAL A 397 -42.00 -27.18 -16.52
C VAL A 397 -42.27 -26.65 -15.11
N THR A 398 -41.95 -27.40 -14.05
CA THR A 398 -42.13 -26.96 -12.66
C THR A 398 -41.21 -25.79 -12.31
N PHE A 399 -39.99 -25.78 -12.84
CA PHE A 399 -39.02 -24.72 -12.64
C PHE A 399 -39.41 -23.40 -13.33
N VAL A 400 -40.09 -23.45 -14.49
CA VAL A 400 -40.42 -22.26 -15.30
C VAL A 400 -41.88 -21.81 -15.17
N THR A 401 -42.84 -22.73 -15.10
CA THR A 401 -44.25 -22.45 -15.45
C THR A 401 -45.27 -22.69 -14.34
N LEU A 402 -44.88 -22.68 -13.07
CA LEU A 402 -45.81 -22.66 -11.92
C LEU A 402 -46.77 -23.87 -11.78
N GLY A 403 -46.67 -24.86 -12.66
CA GLY A 403 -47.64 -25.93 -12.79
C GLY A 403 -46.99 -27.28 -13.00
N PHE A 404 -47.81 -28.32 -12.88
CA PHE A 404 -47.42 -29.70 -13.08
C PHE A 404 -47.38 -30.09 -14.58
N GLY A 405 -47.87 -29.23 -15.48
CA GLY A 405 -48.06 -29.59 -16.88
C GLY A 405 -48.92 -30.85 -16.98
N ASP A 406 -48.43 -31.84 -17.73
CA ASP A 406 -49.10 -33.14 -17.93
C ASP A 406 -48.65 -34.24 -16.93
N ILE A 407 -47.73 -33.92 -16.02
CA ILE A 407 -47.11 -34.89 -15.09
C ILE A 407 -47.37 -34.44 -13.65
N TRP A 408 -48.00 -35.25 -12.81
CA TRP A 408 -48.25 -34.88 -11.41
C TRP A 408 -47.66 -35.87 -10.40
N PRO A 409 -47.19 -35.36 -9.24
CA PRO A 409 -46.73 -36.19 -8.13
C PRO A 409 -47.90 -36.77 -7.34
N ASP A 410 -47.89 -38.08 -7.14
CA ASP A 410 -48.96 -38.78 -6.41
C ASP A 410 -48.73 -38.74 -4.88
N VAL A 411 -47.46 -38.72 -4.47
CA VAL A 411 -47.05 -38.82 -3.06
C VAL A 411 -46.74 -37.44 -2.48
N TRP A 412 -47.04 -37.25 -1.18
CA TRP A 412 -46.75 -36.00 -0.46
C TRP A 412 -45.27 -35.60 -0.52
N LEU A 413 -44.33 -36.54 -0.38
CA LEU A 413 -42.89 -36.26 -0.45
C LEU A 413 -42.50 -35.66 -1.82
N ALA A 414 -43.05 -36.19 -2.91
CA ALA A 414 -42.81 -35.64 -4.25
C ALA A 414 -43.43 -34.25 -4.42
N LYS A 415 -44.60 -33.99 -3.82
CA LYS A 415 -45.20 -32.63 -3.79
C LYS A 415 -44.31 -31.63 -3.07
N VAL A 416 -43.67 -32.02 -1.97
CA VAL A 416 -42.73 -31.15 -1.23
C VAL A 416 -41.49 -30.84 -2.09
N ILE A 417 -40.91 -31.85 -2.74
CA ILE A 417 -39.73 -31.67 -3.60
C ILE A 417 -40.06 -30.73 -4.77
N VAL A 418 -41.22 -30.92 -5.41
CA VAL A 418 -41.69 -30.01 -6.47
C VAL A 418 -41.94 -28.61 -5.92
N GLY A 419 -42.51 -28.48 -4.72
CA GLY A 419 -42.68 -27.18 -4.07
C GLY A 419 -41.36 -26.44 -3.86
N VAL A 420 -40.31 -27.15 -3.44
CA VAL A 420 -38.96 -26.58 -3.31
C VAL A 420 -38.40 -26.16 -4.66
N GLU A 421 -38.54 -27.00 -5.69
CA GLU A 421 -38.11 -26.71 -7.06
C GLU A 421 -38.77 -25.44 -7.63
N VAL A 422 -40.09 -25.28 -7.44
CA VAL A 422 -40.84 -24.08 -7.84
C VAL A 422 -40.30 -22.83 -7.15
N VAL A 423 -40.01 -22.89 -5.85
CA VAL A 423 -39.42 -21.77 -5.11
C VAL A 423 -38.06 -21.37 -5.69
N PHE A 424 -37.21 -22.35 -6.03
CA PHE A 424 -35.94 -22.06 -6.71
C PHE A 424 -36.16 -21.42 -8.08
N GLY A 425 -37.11 -21.93 -8.87
CA GLY A 425 -37.51 -21.36 -10.15
C GLY A 425 -37.84 -19.87 -10.04
N TYR A 426 -38.64 -19.48 -9.04
CA TYR A 426 -38.97 -18.08 -8.77
C TYR A 426 -37.78 -17.21 -8.39
N VAL A 427 -36.93 -17.70 -7.51
CA VAL A 427 -35.72 -16.97 -7.10
C VAL A 427 -34.86 -16.70 -8.33
N PHE A 428 -34.68 -17.70 -9.20
CA PHE A 428 -33.89 -17.53 -10.42
C PHE A 428 -34.57 -16.61 -11.44
N LEU A 429 -35.88 -16.74 -11.67
CA LEU A 429 -36.61 -15.86 -12.57
C LEU A 429 -36.54 -14.39 -12.12
N GLY A 430 -36.76 -14.13 -10.83
CA GLY A 430 -36.65 -12.78 -10.25
C GLY A 430 -35.24 -12.20 -10.39
N LEU A 431 -34.20 -13.01 -10.17
CA LEU A 431 -32.81 -12.60 -10.36
C LEU A 431 -32.49 -12.29 -11.84
N ILE A 432 -32.96 -13.13 -12.76
CA ILE A 432 -32.81 -12.93 -14.21
C ILE A 432 -33.50 -11.63 -14.63
N VAL A 433 -34.76 -11.39 -14.24
CA VAL A 433 -35.48 -10.14 -14.56
C VAL A 433 -34.75 -8.91 -14.00
N THR A 434 -34.32 -8.98 -12.74
CA THR A 434 -33.56 -7.89 -12.08
C THR A 434 -32.27 -7.58 -12.84
N LEU A 435 -31.60 -8.61 -13.36
CA LEU A 435 -30.40 -8.43 -14.15
C LEU A 435 -30.69 -7.76 -15.51
N ILE A 436 -31.80 -8.10 -16.19
CA ILE A 436 -32.16 -7.53 -17.51
C ILE A 436 -32.42 -6.05 -17.30
N ALA A 437 -33.24 -5.74 -16.29
CA ALA A 437 -33.60 -4.37 -15.92
C ALA A 437 -32.35 -3.53 -15.63
N ARG A 438 -31.41 -4.06 -14.84
CA ARG A 438 -30.16 -3.36 -14.50
C ARG A 438 -29.24 -3.14 -15.71
N LYS A 439 -29.26 -4.03 -16.71
CA LYS A 439 -28.44 -3.90 -17.92
C LYS A 439 -29.06 -2.93 -18.93
N MET A 440 -30.39 -2.85 -19.01
CA MET A 440 -31.10 -1.91 -19.88
C MET A 440 -31.13 -0.48 -19.33
N GLY A 441 -31.03 -0.31 -18.00
CA GLY A 441 -30.98 1.00 -17.34
C GLY A 441 -29.58 1.62 -17.26
N ARG A 442 -28.56 0.96 -17.81
CA ARG A 442 -27.22 1.51 -18.04
C ARG A 442 -27.06 1.77 -19.52
#